data_AF-A0P8A0-F1
#
_entry.id   AF-A0P8A0-F1
#
_cell.length_a   1.000
_cell.length_b   1.000
_cell.length_c   1.000
_cell.angle_alpha   90.00
_cell.angle_beta   90.00
_cell.angle_gamma   90.00
#
_symmetry.space_group_name_H-M   'P 1'
#
loop_
_entity.id
_entity.type
_entity.pdbx_description
1 polymer ?
#
loop_
_entity_poly.entity_id
_entity_poly.type
_entity_poly.pdbx_seq_one_letter_code
_entity_poly.pdbx_strand_id
1 'polypeptide(L)'
;EGWKWGGCSEDAEFGVLVSREFADARENRPDARSAMNRHNNEAGRTTILDHLHLKSKCHGLSGSCEVKTCWWAQPDFRTIGDYLKDKYDSASEMAVEKHRESRGWVETLRARYALYKPPTERDLVYYEVSPNFCEPNPETGVLRDEGQDMQCNLPWNRWLRPALLRSGTQHENREAQREVPLHLPLVLLRQQ
;
A
#
# COMPACT_ATOMS: atom_id res chain seq x y z
N GLU A 1 28.82 10.05 -24.11
CA GLU A 1 27.67 9.26 -23.65
C GLU A 1 28.00 7.78 -23.79
N GLY A 2 27.84 7.00 -22.71
CA GLY A 2 28.44 5.65 -22.58
C GLY A 2 27.46 4.48 -22.67
N TRP A 3 26.34 4.65 -23.37
CA TRP A 3 25.34 3.61 -23.61
C TRP A 3 24.37 4.01 -24.72
N LYS A 4 23.61 3.02 -25.25
CA LYS A 4 22.56 3.24 -26.25
C LYS A 4 21.22 2.67 -25.77
N TRP A 5 20.11 3.28 -26.20
CA TRP A 5 18.77 2.69 -26.02
C TRP A 5 18.62 1.44 -26.88
N GLY A 6 17.94 0.43 -26.34
CA GLY A 6 17.57 -0.79 -27.06
C GLY A 6 16.98 -1.85 -26.13
N GLY A 7 16.61 -3.02 -26.66
CA GLY A 7 15.87 -4.02 -25.88
C GLY A 7 14.36 -3.75 -25.89
N CYS A 8 13.63 -4.29 -24.90
CA CYS A 8 12.19 -4.09 -24.74
C CYS A 8 11.95 -3.28 -23.47
N SER A 9 11.58 -2.01 -23.61
CA SER A 9 11.15 -1.19 -22.48
C SER A 9 9.72 -1.55 -22.12
N GLU A 10 9.46 -1.78 -20.84
CA GLU A 10 8.13 -2.14 -20.35
C GLU A 10 7.18 -0.94 -20.42
N ASP A 11 5.98 -1.15 -20.96
CA ASP A 11 4.93 -0.13 -21.05
C ASP A 11 4.08 -0.13 -19.76
N ALA A 12 4.64 0.47 -18.72
CA ALA A 12 3.97 0.58 -17.43
C ALA A 12 2.76 1.54 -17.47
N GLU A 13 2.77 2.52 -18.38
CA GLU A 13 1.66 3.46 -18.55
C GLU A 13 0.40 2.73 -19.02
N PHE A 14 0.55 1.82 -19.99
CA PHE A 14 -0.54 0.96 -20.42
C PHE A 14 -1.09 0.11 -19.27
N GLY A 15 -0.22 -0.51 -18.47
CA GLY A 15 -0.63 -1.29 -17.30
C GLY A 15 -1.41 -0.46 -16.27
N VAL A 16 -0.96 0.77 -16.00
CA VAL A 16 -1.65 1.71 -15.11
C VAL A 16 -3.00 2.13 -15.66
N LEU A 17 -3.11 2.37 -16.98
CA LEU A 17 -4.36 2.72 -17.64
C LEU A 17 -5.40 1.59 -17.49
N VAL A 18 -5.02 0.35 -17.79
CA VAL A 18 -5.89 -0.81 -17.64
C VAL A 18 -6.31 -1.01 -16.19
N SER A 19 -5.38 -0.87 -15.24
CA SER A 19 -5.68 -0.95 -13.81
C SER A 19 -6.71 0.09 -13.38
N ARG A 20 -6.59 1.33 -13.88
CA ARG A 20 -7.54 2.40 -13.60
C ARG A 20 -8.93 2.09 -14.14
N GLU A 21 -9.03 1.66 -15.39
CA GLU A 21 -10.32 1.31 -16.01
C GLU A 21 -11.02 0.17 -15.26
N PHE A 22 -10.28 -0.84 -14.82
CA PHE A 22 -10.87 -2.01 -14.17
C PHE A 22 -11.19 -1.80 -12.69
N ALA A 23 -10.23 -1.28 -11.90
CA ALA A 23 -10.40 -1.14 -10.46
C ALA A 23 -11.38 -0.01 -10.10
N ASP A 24 -11.33 1.11 -10.82
CA ASP A 24 -12.11 2.30 -10.48
C ASP A 24 -13.54 2.25 -11.08
N ALA A 25 -13.83 1.31 -11.99
CA ALA A 25 -15.17 1.13 -12.55
C ALA A 25 -16.25 0.86 -11.48
N ARG A 26 -15.86 0.24 -10.36
CA ARG A 26 -16.76 -0.04 -9.23
C ARG A 26 -16.84 1.11 -8.23
N GLU A 27 -15.91 2.06 -8.29
CA GLU A 27 -15.77 3.15 -7.34
C GLU A 27 -16.46 4.42 -7.85
N ASN A 28 -17.71 4.31 -8.27
CA ASN A 28 -18.49 5.42 -8.85
C ASN A 28 -19.49 6.04 -7.87
N ARG A 29 -19.63 5.50 -6.66
CA ARG A 29 -20.55 6.02 -5.66
C ARG A 29 -19.98 7.30 -5.02
N PRO A 30 -20.85 8.26 -4.68
CA PRO A 30 -20.44 9.47 -3.94
C PRO A 30 -20.35 9.20 -2.43
N ASP A 31 -19.78 8.05 -2.04
CA ASP A 31 -19.59 7.64 -0.65
C ASP A 31 -18.11 7.68 -0.23
N ALA A 32 -17.87 7.71 1.08
CA ALA A 32 -16.53 7.79 1.65
C ALA A 32 -15.64 6.60 1.23
N ARG A 33 -16.23 5.40 1.10
CA ARG A 33 -15.51 4.18 0.72
C ARG A 33 -14.98 4.26 -0.70
N SER A 34 -15.79 4.67 -1.67
CA SER A 34 -15.31 4.84 -3.04
C SER A 34 -14.31 5.98 -3.16
N ALA A 35 -14.44 7.05 -2.38
CA ALA A 35 -13.41 8.10 -2.31
C ALA A 35 -12.06 7.56 -1.80
N MET A 36 -12.08 6.76 -0.74
CA MET A 36 -10.89 6.10 -0.18
C MET A 36 -10.26 5.14 -1.19
N ASN A 37 -11.06 4.26 -1.80
CA ASN A 37 -10.59 3.25 -2.73
C ASN A 37 -9.93 3.88 -3.96
N ARG A 38 -10.53 4.93 -4.57
CA ARG A 38 -9.91 5.63 -5.70
C ARG A 38 -8.55 6.22 -5.36
N HIS A 39 -8.40 6.82 -4.17
CA HIS A 39 -7.11 7.37 -3.72
C HIS A 39 -6.05 6.27 -3.57
N ASN A 40 -6.39 5.20 -2.85
CA ASN A 40 -5.45 4.12 -2.57
C ASN A 40 -5.09 3.31 -3.82
N ASN A 41 -6.05 3.13 -4.74
CA ASN A 41 -5.79 2.52 -6.04
C ASN A 41 -4.79 3.37 -6.85
N GLU A 42 -4.95 4.70 -6.85
CA GLU A 42 -4.00 5.59 -7.53
C GLU A 42 -2.62 5.54 -6.88
N ALA A 43 -2.52 5.57 -5.56
CA ALA A 43 -1.24 5.41 -4.86
C ALA A 43 -0.51 4.11 -5.27
N GLY A 44 -1.23 3.00 -5.40
CA GLY A 44 -0.70 1.73 -5.90
C GLY A 44 -0.20 1.83 -7.34
N ARG A 45 -0.97 2.47 -8.24
CA ARG A 45 -0.60 2.66 -9.65
C ARG A 45 0.60 3.58 -9.82
N THR A 46 0.60 4.73 -9.15
CA THR A 46 1.71 5.69 -9.20
C THR A 46 3.01 5.07 -8.71
N THR A 47 2.93 4.19 -7.69
CA THR A 47 4.11 3.46 -7.19
C THR A 47 4.79 2.63 -8.30
N ILE A 48 4.05 2.04 -9.22
CA ILE A 48 4.62 1.27 -10.35
C ILE A 48 5.45 2.18 -11.27
N LEU A 49 4.92 3.35 -11.60
CA LEU A 49 5.60 4.31 -12.48
C LEU A 49 6.84 4.91 -11.80
N ASP A 50 6.72 5.27 -10.52
CA ASP A 50 7.80 5.88 -9.75
C ASP A 50 9.02 4.94 -9.56
N HIS A 51 8.82 3.63 -9.67
CA HIS A 51 9.88 2.64 -9.47
C HIS A 51 10.46 2.05 -10.77
N LEU A 52 10.05 2.58 -11.94
CA LEU A 52 10.74 2.25 -13.18
C LEU A 52 12.21 2.65 -13.10
N HIS A 53 13.08 1.74 -13.50
CA HIS A 53 14.52 1.97 -13.46
C HIS A 53 15.18 1.54 -14.77
N LEU A 54 16.31 2.17 -15.06
CA LEU A 54 17.10 1.85 -16.24
C LEU A 54 17.85 0.55 -16.00
N LYS A 55 17.49 -0.51 -16.73
CA LYS A 55 18.20 -1.79 -16.75
C LYS A 55 19.14 -1.82 -17.95
N SER A 56 20.36 -2.31 -17.75
CA SER A 56 21.40 -2.35 -18.78
C SER A 56 21.92 -3.77 -19.01
N LYS A 57 22.31 -4.09 -20.24
CA LYS A 57 23.11 -5.26 -20.57
C LYS A 57 24.42 -4.87 -21.24
N CYS A 58 25.51 -5.43 -20.75
CA CYS A 58 26.85 -5.20 -21.26
C CYS A 58 27.20 -6.22 -22.34
N HIS A 59 27.84 -5.74 -23.41
CA HIS A 59 28.14 -6.52 -24.62
C HIS A 59 29.58 -6.34 -25.11
N GLY A 60 30.45 -5.72 -24.30
CA GLY A 60 31.85 -5.54 -24.64
C GLY A 60 32.65 -6.85 -24.57
N LEU A 61 33.87 -6.80 -25.09
CA LEU A 61 34.82 -7.92 -25.09
C LEU A 61 34.96 -8.49 -23.67
N SER A 62 34.89 -9.81 -23.55
CA SER A 62 34.97 -10.53 -22.26
C SER A 62 33.93 -10.07 -21.22
N GLY A 63 32.80 -9.51 -21.64
CA GLY A 63 31.74 -9.02 -20.74
C GLY A 63 31.95 -7.59 -20.24
N SER A 64 32.87 -6.82 -20.83
CA SER A 64 33.06 -5.41 -20.45
C SER A 64 31.80 -4.57 -20.72
N CYS A 65 31.61 -3.51 -19.93
CA CYS A 65 30.49 -2.58 -20.05
C CYS A 65 30.81 -1.30 -20.84
N GLU A 66 31.92 -1.30 -21.60
CA GLU A 66 32.28 -0.21 -22.51
C GLU A 66 31.21 0.04 -23.58
N VAL A 67 30.57 -1.05 -24.02
CA VAL A 67 29.37 -1.02 -24.85
C VAL A 67 28.23 -1.67 -24.07
N LYS A 68 27.19 -0.89 -23.77
CA LYS A 68 25.99 -1.38 -23.10
C LYS A 68 24.73 -0.80 -23.72
N THR A 69 23.67 -1.60 -23.66
CA THR A 69 22.34 -1.25 -24.13
C THR A 69 21.39 -1.18 -22.93
N CYS A 70 20.55 -0.15 -22.88
CA CYS A 70 19.65 0.08 -21.75
C CYS A 70 18.17 0.18 -22.18
N TRP A 71 17.28 -0.21 -21.28
CA TRP A 71 15.81 -0.10 -21.40
C TRP A 71 15.17 0.18 -20.05
N TRP A 72 13.93 0.66 -20.06
CA TRP A 72 13.11 0.78 -18.85
C TRP A 72 12.58 -0.57 -18.41
N ALA A 73 12.70 -0.87 -17.12
CA ALA A 73 12.18 -2.08 -16.50
C ALA A 73 11.53 -1.77 -15.15
N GLN A 74 10.49 -2.52 -14.80
CA GLN A 74 9.92 -2.56 -13.46
C GLN A 74 10.85 -3.31 -12.51
N PRO A 75 10.82 -2.97 -11.21
CA PRO A 75 11.54 -3.73 -10.19
C PRO A 75 10.85 -5.09 -9.95
N ASP A 76 11.47 -5.93 -9.13
CA ASP A 76 10.76 -7.07 -8.57
C ASP A 76 9.54 -6.58 -7.77
N PHE A 77 8.42 -7.28 -7.88
CA PHE A 77 7.18 -6.88 -7.22
C PHE A 77 7.33 -6.82 -5.68
N ARG A 78 8.29 -7.53 -5.09
CA ARG A 78 8.62 -7.41 -3.67
C ARG A 78 9.04 -6.00 -3.28
N THR A 79 9.78 -5.29 -4.13
CA THR A 79 10.16 -3.90 -3.90
C THR A 79 8.92 -3.01 -3.82
N ILE A 80 7.94 -3.24 -4.69
CA ILE A 80 6.65 -2.53 -4.67
C ILE A 80 5.87 -2.88 -3.38
N GLY A 81 5.84 -4.15 -3.01
CA GLY A 81 5.18 -4.62 -1.79
C GLY A 81 5.79 -4.03 -0.52
N ASP A 82 7.12 -3.99 -0.42
CA ASP A 82 7.83 -3.38 0.70
C ASP A 82 7.56 -1.87 0.79
N TYR A 83 7.57 -1.16 -0.35
CA TYR A 83 7.23 0.27 -0.40
C TYR A 83 5.79 0.52 0.07
N LEU A 84 4.83 -0.24 -0.44
CA LEU A 84 3.42 -0.09 -0.05
C LEU A 84 3.18 -0.51 1.40
N LYS A 85 3.99 -1.43 1.94
CA LYS A 85 3.98 -1.77 3.37
C LYS A 85 4.46 -0.60 4.24
N ASP A 86 5.47 0.15 3.81
CA ASP A 86 5.88 1.37 4.51
C ASP A 86 4.80 2.46 4.44
N LYS A 87 4.11 2.57 3.29
CA LYS A 87 2.95 3.46 3.14
C LYS A 87 1.76 3.05 4.00
N TYR A 88 1.57 1.74 4.19
CA TYR A 88 0.57 1.20 5.09
C TYR A 88 0.88 1.58 6.55
N ASP A 89 2.13 1.43 6.98
CA ASP A 89 2.54 1.77 8.35
C ASP A 89 2.45 3.27 8.67
N SER A 90 2.39 4.11 7.62
CA SER A 90 2.27 5.57 7.70
C SER A 90 0.96 6.11 7.11
N ALA A 91 -0.04 5.25 6.92
CA ALA A 91 -1.31 5.65 6.32
C ALA A 91 -2.00 6.75 7.14
N SER A 92 -2.61 7.71 6.45
CA SER A 92 -3.25 8.86 7.08
C SER A 92 -4.71 8.56 7.42
N GLU A 93 -5.07 8.86 8.67
CA GLU A 93 -6.46 8.78 9.12
C GLU A 93 -7.27 10.00 8.64
N MET A 94 -8.43 9.73 8.05
CA MET A 94 -9.33 10.70 7.47
C MET A 94 -10.64 10.77 8.26
N ALA A 95 -11.25 11.94 8.28
CA ALA A 95 -12.62 12.18 8.69
C ALA A 95 -13.53 12.27 7.46
N VAL A 96 -14.74 11.73 7.57
CA VAL A 96 -15.77 11.84 6.53
C VAL A 96 -16.52 13.15 6.71
N GLU A 97 -16.51 13.98 5.68
CA GLU A 97 -17.33 15.18 5.58
C GLU A 97 -18.43 14.95 4.54
N LYS A 98 -19.63 15.45 4.82
CA LYS A 98 -20.80 15.28 3.95
C LYS A 98 -21.34 16.64 3.54
N HIS A 99 -21.43 16.88 2.24
CA HIS A 99 -22.00 18.11 1.69
C HIS A 99 -22.98 17.80 0.56
N ARG A 100 -23.75 18.82 0.19
CA ARG A 100 -24.80 18.71 -0.83
C ARG A 100 -24.32 19.34 -2.14
N GLU A 101 -24.30 18.53 -3.19
CA GLU A 101 -24.05 18.97 -4.55
C GLU A 101 -25.33 18.93 -5.38
N SER A 102 -25.25 19.37 -6.64
CA SER A 102 -26.39 19.38 -7.58
C SER A 102 -26.98 17.98 -7.82
N ARG A 103 -26.15 16.94 -7.74
CA ARG A 103 -26.53 15.53 -7.97
C ARG A 103 -26.94 14.78 -6.70
N GLY A 104 -26.86 15.40 -5.52
CA GLY A 104 -27.23 14.79 -4.24
C GLY A 104 -26.19 15.00 -3.14
N TRP A 105 -26.27 14.16 -2.11
CA TRP A 105 -25.28 14.13 -1.04
C TRP A 105 -24.01 13.45 -1.50
N VAL A 106 -22.87 14.05 -1.17
CA VAL A 106 -21.54 13.52 -1.46
C VAL A 106 -20.74 13.47 -0.16
N GLU A 107 -20.01 12.38 0.02
CA GLU A 107 -19.06 12.21 1.11
C GLU A 107 -17.63 12.39 0.59
N THR A 108 -16.85 13.21 1.29
CA THR A 108 -15.43 13.46 1.00
C THR A 108 -14.56 13.19 2.21
N LEU A 109 -13.28 12.92 1.95
CA LEU A 109 -12.30 12.62 2.98
C LEU A 109 -11.45 13.85 3.26
N ARG A 110 -11.32 14.19 4.55
CA ARG A 110 -10.42 15.24 5.03
C ARG A 110 -9.47 14.66 6.06
N ALA A 111 -8.20 15.05 6.04
CA ALA A 111 -7.24 14.62 7.05
C ALA A 111 -7.77 14.93 8.47
N ARG A 112 -7.84 13.90 9.33
CA ARG A 112 -8.39 14.05 10.69
C ARG A 112 -7.54 14.98 11.54
N TYR A 113 -6.23 14.91 11.37
CA TYR A 113 -5.26 15.66 12.16
C TYR A 113 -4.59 16.75 11.33
N ALA A 114 -5.10 17.99 11.43
CA ALA A 114 -4.60 19.13 10.66
C ALA A 114 -3.16 19.59 11.05
N LEU A 115 -2.62 19.09 12.16
CA LEU A 115 -1.27 19.40 12.62
C LEU A 115 -0.17 18.63 11.85
N TYR A 116 -0.54 17.52 11.21
CA TYR A 116 0.37 16.73 10.39
C TYR A 116 0.28 17.13 8.92
N LYS A 117 1.28 16.71 8.14
CA LYS A 117 1.25 16.91 6.69
C LYS A 117 0.06 16.16 6.09
N PRO A 118 -0.72 16.79 5.20
CA PRO A 118 -1.81 16.10 4.52
C PRO A 118 -1.25 15.00 3.61
N PRO A 119 -2.01 13.90 3.39
CA PRO A 119 -1.59 12.82 2.50
C PRO A 119 -1.47 13.32 1.06
N THR A 120 -0.46 12.80 0.36
CA THR A 120 -0.27 12.98 -1.08
C THR A 120 -0.95 11.85 -1.86
N GLU A 121 -0.98 11.94 -3.20
CA GLU A 121 -1.52 10.88 -4.07
C GLU A 121 -0.74 9.55 -3.98
N ARG A 122 0.44 9.54 -3.36
CA ARG A 122 1.31 8.36 -3.15
C ARG A 122 1.17 7.76 -1.76
N ASP A 123 0.38 8.40 -0.90
CA ASP A 123 0.15 7.94 0.46
C ASP A 123 -1.15 7.12 0.52
N LEU A 124 -1.27 6.31 1.57
CA LEU A 124 -2.48 5.53 1.79
C LEU A 124 -3.36 6.26 2.81
N VAL A 125 -4.67 6.15 2.64
CA VAL A 125 -5.67 6.78 3.51
C VAL A 125 -6.70 5.78 3.99
N TYR A 126 -7.20 5.99 5.20
CA TYR A 126 -8.29 5.21 5.79
C TYR A 126 -9.17 6.10 6.68
N TYR A 127 -10.41 5.70 6.94
CA TYR A 127 -11.32 6.46 7.82
C TYR A 127 -12.02 5.60 8.89
N GLU A 128 -11.89 4.27 8.82
CA GLU A 128 -12.40 3.29 9.79
C GLU A 128 -11.22 2.57 10.46
N VAL A 129 -11.24 2.48 11.79
CA VAL A 129 -10.22 1.77 12.58
C VAL A 129 -10.35 0.25 12.35
N SER A 130 -9.22 -0.45 12.29
CA SER A 130 -9.25 -1.92 12.23
C SER A 130 -9.91 -2.56 13.44
N PRO A 131 -10.70 -3.63 13.23
CA PRO A 131 -11.17 -4.45 14.33
C PRO A 131 -10.00 -5.20 14.98
N ASN A 132 -10.27 -5.76 16.15
CA ASN A 132 -9.37 -6.74 16.72
C ASN A 132 -9.39 -8.03 15.86
N PHE A 133 -8.23 -8.42 15.36
CA PHE A 133 -8.04 -9.64 14.56
C PHE A 133 -7.63 -10.87 15.38
N CYS A 134 -7.33 -10.69 16.67
CA CYS A 134 -6.90 -11.76 17.56
C CYS A 134 -8.06 -12.71 17.92
N GLU A 135 -9.27 -12.16 18.04
CA GLU A 135 -10.46 -12.92 18.41
C GLU A 135 -11.32 -13.20 17.18
N PRO A 136 -11.87 -14.42 17.05
CA PRO A 136 -12.76 -14.75 15.95
C PRO A 136 -13.99 -13.86 16.01
N ASN A 137 -14.30 -13.18 14.91
CA ASN A 137 -15.49 -12.35 14.81
C ASN A 137 -16.20 -12.60 13.47
N PRO A 138 -17.39 -13.24 13.49
CA PRO A 138 -18.14 -13.55 12.28
C PRO A 138 -18.68 -12.31 11.55
N GLU A 139 -18.79 -11.16 12.22
CA GLU A 139 -19.26 -9.91 11.61
C GLU A 139 -18.19 -9.24 10.74
N THR A 140 -16.92 -9.36 11.14
CA THR A 140 -15.77 -8.81 10.40
C THR A 140 -15.16 -9.81 9.42
N GLY A 141 -15.67 -11.04 9.38
CA GLY A 141 -15.14 -12.13 8.56
C GLY A 141 -13.81 -12.70 9.07
N VAL A 142 -13.43 -12.40 10.32
CA VAL A 142 -12.21 -12.91 10.95
C VAL A 142 -12.47 -14.35 11.37
N LEU A 143 -12.01 -15.29 10.55
CA LEU A 143 -12.09 -16.72 10.81
C LEU A 143 -10.92 -17.18 11.67
N ARG A 144 -11.21 -18.09 12.60
CA ARG A 144 -10.18 -18.84 13.32
C ARG A 144 -9.75 -19.99 12.42
N ASP A 145 -8.51 -20.02 11.96
CA ASP A 145 -7.96 -21.23 11.35
C ASP A 145 -7.78 -22.28 12.47
N GLU A 146 -8.59 -23.35 12.44
CA GLU A 146 -8.46 -24.48 13.36
C GLU A 146 -7.10 -25.16 13.15
N GLY A 147 -6.12 -24.81 13.97
CA GLY A 147 -4.78 -25.40 13.96
C GLY A 147 -3.62 -24.41 13.92
N GLN A 148 -3.87 -23.12 13.68
CA GLN A 148 -2.87 -22.09 13.94
C GLN A 148 -3.09 -21.52 15.34
N ASP A 149 -2.20 -21.91 16.25
CA ASP A 149 -1.86 -21.12 17.42
C ASP A 149 -1.17 -19.84 16.91
N MET A 150 -1.95 -18.95 16.26
CA MET A 150 -1.50 -17.62 15.91
C MET A 150 -1.27 -16.93 17.24
N GLN A 151 -0.02 -16.96 17.67
CA GLN A 151 0.50 -16.09 18.71
C GLN A 151 -0.11 -14.71 18.49
N CYS A 152 -1.07 -14.35 19.32
CA CYS A 152 -1.50 -12.97 19.53
C CYS A 152 -0.36 -12.25 20.28
N ASN A 153 0.81 -12.21 19.64
CA ASN A 153 1.92 -11.36 19.98
C ASN A 153 2.04 -10.36 18.82
N LEU A 154 1.32 -9.25 18.94
CA LEU A 154 1.72 -8.02 18.26
C LEU A 154 3.18 -7.75 18.66
N PRO A 155 4.10 -7.51 17.70
CA PRO A 155 3.96 -6.39 16.79
C PRO A 155 4.32 -6.72 15.33
N TRP A 156 3.63 -6.09 14.38
CA TRP A 156 4.00 -6.01 12.96
C TRP A 156 5.29 -5.18 12.70
N ASN A 157 6.24 -5.20 13.65
CA ASN A 157 7.49 -4.48 13.60
C ASN A 157 8.63 -5.49 13.59
N ARG A 158 9.41 -5.50 12.49
CA ARG A 158 10.70 -6.22 12.40
C ARG A 158 11.73 -5.75 13.46
N TRP A 159 11.45 -4.68 14.20
CA TRP A 159 12.38 -3.97 15.08
C TRP A 159 12.38 -4.37 16.56
N LEU A 160 11.52 -5.30 17.03
CA LEU A 160 11.41 -5.64 18.48
C LEU A 160 11.64 -7.12 18.83
N ARG A 161 12.38 -7.87 18.01
CA ARG A 161 12.61 -9.31 18.27
C ARG A 161 13.50 -9.69 19.48
N PRO A 162 14.32 -8.84 20.13
CA PRO A 162 15.00 -9.27 21.36
C PRO A 162 14.49 -8.68 22.68
N ALA A 163 13.68 -7.60 22.67
CA ALA A 163 13.45 -6.81 23.90
C ALA A 163 12.41 -7.39 24.87
N LEU A 164 11.53 -8.29 24.41
CA LEU A 164 10.42 -8.82 25.23
C LEU A 164 10.69 -10.20 25.84
N LEU A 165 11.89 -10.77 25.68
CA LEU A 165 12.22 -12.11 26.17
C LEU A 165 12.89 -12.14 27.54
N ARG A 166 13.03 -11.00 28.24
CA ARG A 166 13.59 -10.97 29.61
C ARG A 166 12.96 -9.88 30.47
N SER A 167 11.77 -10.15 30.99
CA SER A 167 11.42 -9.73 32.35
C SER A 167 10.06 -10.29 32.71
N GLY A 168 10.04 -11.24 33.64
CA GLY A 168 8.85 -11.49 34.44
C GLY A 168 8.50 -10.26 35.29
N THR A 169 7.35 -10.37 35.95
CA THR A 169 6.80 -9.47 36.97
C THR A 169 6.16 -8.16 36.50
N GLN A 170 4.83 -8.14 36.64
CA GLN A 170 3.92 -7.01 36.92
C GLN A 170 4.44 -5.61 36.58
N HIS A 171 4.03 -5.09 35.43
CA HIS A 171 3.87 -3.66 35.25
C HIS A 171 2.59 -3.38 34.48
N GLU A 172 1.78 -2.52 35.10
CA GLU A 172 0.62 -1.84 34.58
C GLU A 172 0.97 -1.16 33.24
N ASN A 173 0.74 -1.88 32.15
CA ASN A 173 0.98 -1.37 30.82
C ASN A 173 -0.34 -0.86 30.27
N ARG A 174 -0.47 0.48 30.21
CA ARG A 174 -1.37 1.13 29.25
C ARG A 174 -1.08 0.55 27.87
N GLU A 175 -1.92 -0.35 27.42
CA GLU A 175 -1.93 -0.82 26.04
C GLU A 175 -2.29 0.38 25.15
N ALA A 176 -1.27 1.03 24.59
CA ALA A 176 -1.46 1.82 23.41
C ALA A 176 -1.73 0.84 22.25
N GLN A 177 -3.01 0.51 22.05
CA GLN A 177 -3.47 -0.12 20.81
C GLN A 177 -3.02 0.79 19.67
N ARG A 178 -1.99 0.37 18.91
CA ARG A 178 -1.66 1.05 17.66
C ARG A 178 -2.77 0.70 16.67
N GLU A 179 -3.57 1.71 16.34
CA GLU A 179 -4.63 1.63 15.36
C GLU A 179 -4.04 1.26 14.01
N VAL A 180 -4.51 0.15 13.45
CA VAL A 180 -4.07 -0.36 12.14
C VAL A 180 -5.15 0.02 11.12
N PRO A 181 -4.82 0.45 9.89
CA PRO A 181 -5.82 0.77 8.86
C PRO A 181 -6.58 -0.49 8.40
N LEU A 182 -7.92 -0.46 8.41
CA LEU A 182 -8.74 -1.51 7.78
C LEU A 182 -8.91 -1.23 6.30
N HIS A 183 -8.92 -2.29 5.48
CA HIS A 183 -9.39 -2.24 4.09
C HIS A 183 -8.67 -1.18 3.24
N LEU A 184 -7.37 -1.41 3.04
CA LEU A 184 -6.68 -0.87 1.88
C LEU A 184 -6.78 -1.91 0.76
N PRO A 185 -7.87 -1.95 -0.05
CA PRO A 185 -7.88 -2.78 -1.23
C PRO A 185 -6.88 -2.16 -2.21
N LEU A 186 -5.61 -2.52 -2.09
CA LEU A 186 -4.71 -2.44 -3.23
C LEU A 186 -5.19 -3.54 -4.17
N VAL A 187 -6.00 -3.18 -5.17
CA VAL A 187 -6.30 -4.05 -6.30
C VAL A 187 -5.03 -4.12 -7.16
N LEU A 188 -3.98 -4.74 -6.62
CA LEU A 188 -2.81 -5.15 -7.37
C LEU A 188 -3.05 -6.61 -7.76
N LEU A 189 -3.55 -6.77 -8.99
CA LEU A 189 -3.51 -7.97 -9.83
C LEU A 189 -2.98 -9.24 -9.14
N ARG A 190 -3.86 -9.96 -8.43
CA ARG A 190 -3.74 -11.43 -8.37
C ARG A 190 -4.50 -12.02 -9.55
N GLN A 191 -3.83 -12.10 -10.69
CA GLN A 191 -4.11 -13.12 -11.69
C GLN A 191 -2.80 -13.80 -12.06
N GLN A 192 -2.49 -14.88 -11.35
CA GLN A 192 -1.83 -16.08 -11.86
C GLN A 192 -2.52 -17.28 -11.24
#